data_AF-A0A8J4T8T2-F1
#
_entry.id   AF-A0A8J4T8T2-F1
#
_cell.length_a   1.000
_cell.length_b   1.000
_cell.length_c   1.000
_cell.angle_alpha   90.00
_cell.angle_beta   90.00
_cell.angle_gamma   90.00
#
_symmetry.space_group_name_H-M   'P 1'
#
loop_
_entity.id
_entity.type
_entity.pdbx_description
1 polymer ?
#
loop_
_entity_poly.entity_id
_entity_poly.type
_entity_poly.pdbx_seq_one_letter_code
_entity_poly.pdbx_strand_id
1 'polypeptide(L)'
;AFWPTALCLGVMCILQATLNITLRLNFNLEAETDLLNTSFYNLTIDELRNTCTDLLKEKNRLHLDRDQLQIRNTNLGKERDEIKASNNNLVKEKDELTKNKDTLQRMFPKIVALISLGWIHFHSSLYYISTVKKSWGMSRVECKMNDADLVIINSKEEEDFIIKLLGNKSQAWVGLKMITGMEWKWVDDRKLSSG
;
A
#
# COMPACT_ATOMS: atom_id res chain seq x y z
N ALA A 1 -122.94 9.33 -23.01
CA ALA A 1 -122.05 8.16 -23.15
C ALA A 1 -120.59 8.59 -23.35
N PHE A 2 -119.97 9.23 -22.36
CA PHE A 2 -118.62 9.84 -22.49
C PHE A 2 -117.58 9.34 -21.45
N TRP A 3 -117.95 8.42 -20.56
CA TRP A 3 -117.10 7.96 -19.46
C TRP A 3 -116.01 6.91 -19.81
N PRO A 4 -116.23 5.93 -20.71
CA PRO A 4 -115.22 4.90 -20.99
C PRO A 4 -113.97 5.41 -21.71
N THR A 5 -114.12 6.38 -22.62
CA THR A 5 -113.02 6.96 -23.40
C THR A 5 -112.12 7.84 -22.53
N ALA A 6 -112.68 8.57 -21.58
CA ALA A 6 -111.92 9.37 -20.62
C ALA A 6 -111.07 8.49 -19.68
N LEU A 7 -111.59 7.33 -19.26
CA LEU A 7 -110.84 6.35 -18.47
C LEU A 7 -109.67 5.75 -19.26
N CYS A 8 -109.87 5.36 -20.52
CA CYS A 8 -108.79 4.85 -21.37
C CYS A 8 -107.68 5.88 -21.64
N LEU A 9 -108.05 7.14 -21.90
CA LEU A 9 -107.07 8.21 -22.09
C LEU A 9 -106.28 8.49 -20.80
N GLY A 10 -106.94 8.46 -19.63
CA GLY A 10 -106.28 8.59 -18.34
C GLY A 10 -105.24 7.49 -18.09
N VAL A 11 -105.60 6.23 -18.37
CA VAL A 11 -104.67 5.09 -18.23
C VAL A 11 -103.50 5.19 -19.21
N MET A 12 -103.74 5.57 -20.46
CA MET A 12 -102.67 5.77 -21.46
C MET A 12 -101.69 6.87 -21.04
N CYS A 13 -102.19 7.98 -20.48
CA CYS A 13 -101.33 9.06 -19.96
C CYS A 13 -100.47 8.59 -18.78
N ILE A 14 -101.03 7.77 -17.88
CA ILE A 14 -100.29 7.19 -16.75
C ILE A 14 -99.21 6.22 -17.25
N LEU A 15 -99.53 5.36 -18.21
CA LEU A 15 -98.56 4.45 -18.82
C LEU A 15 -97.43 5.20 -19.54
N GLN A 16 -97.75 6.27 -20.28
CA GLN A 16 -96.74 7.10 -20.93
C GLN A 16 -95.87 7.86 -19.93
N ALA A 17 -96.46 8.39 -18.85
CA ALA A 17 -95.72 9.07 -17.80
C ALA A 17 -94.78 8.11 -17.06
N THR A 18 -95.28 6.93 -16.68
CA THR A 18 -94.48 5.89 -16.01
C THR A 18 -93.35 5.39 -16.91
N LEU A 19 -93.59 5.17 -18.21
CA LEU A 19 -92.55 4.79 -19.17
C LEU A 19 -91.50 5.90 -19.32
N ASN A 20 -91.90 7.16 -19.49
CA ASN A 20 -90.97 8.28 -19.62
C ASN A 20 -90.12 8.49 -18.36
N ILE A 21 -90.71 8.33 -17.17
CA ILE A 21 -89.99 8.40 -15.90
C ILE A 21 -88.99 7.23 -15.81
N THR A 22 -89.44 6.01 -16.13
CA THR A 22 -88.58 4.81 -16.11
C THR A 22 -87.40 4.93 -17.07
N LEU A 23 -87.63 5.39 -18.31
CA LEU A 23 -86.57 5.60 -19.29
C LEU A 23 -85.58 6.68 -18.86
N ARG A 24 -86.06 7.80 -18.29
CA ARG A 24 -85.17 8.85 -17.75
C ARG A 24 -84.31 8.32 -16.61
N LEU A 25 -84.90 7.55 -15.70
CA LEU A 25 -84.16 6.96 -14.57
C LEU A 25 -83.12 5.95 -15.07
N ASN A 26 -83.47 5.10 -16.04
CA ASN A 26 -82.54 4.12 -16.60
C ASN A 26 -81.36 4.78 -17.31
N PHE A 27 -81.62 5.77 -18.17
CA PHE A 27 -80.56 6.51 -18.88
C PHE A 27 -79.66 7.28 -17.91
N ASN A 28 -80.24 7.89 -16.87
CA ASN A 28 -79.47 8.60 -15.86
C ASN A 28 -78.59 7.65 -15.04
N LEU A 29 -79.11 6.47 -14.68
CA LEU A 29 -78.35 5.45 -13.96
C LEU A 29 -77.20 4.91 -14.80
N GLU A 30 -77.42 4.65 -16.09
CA GLU A 30 -76.38 4.20 -17.02
C GLU A 30 -75.24 5.23 -17.16
N ALA A 31 -75.58 6.51 -17.31
CA ALA A 31 -74.60 7.59 -17.37
C ALA A 31 -73.79 7.74 -16.06
N GLU A 32 -74.43 7.55 -14.90
CA GLU A 32 -73.75 7.60 -13.60
C GLU A 32 -72.81 6.39 -13.41
N THR A 33 -73.23 5.20 -13.84
CA THR A 33 -72.37 4.02 -13.83
C THR A 33 -71.16 4.16 -14.74
N ASP A 34 -71.32 4.75 -15.93
CA ASP A 34 -70.22 4.99 -16.87
C ASP A 34 -69.22 6.01 -16.34
N LEU A 35 -69.71 7.08 -15.72
CA LEU A 35 -68.86 8.10 -15.09
C LEU A 35 -68.05 7.51 -13.93
N LEU A 36 -68.70 6.70 -13.07
CA LEU A 36 -68.05 6.06 -11.94
C LEU A 36 -66.99 5.06 -12.40
N ASN A 37 -67.31 4.24 -13.39
CA ASN A 37 -66.36 3.29 -13.99
C ASN A 37 -65.15 4.03 -14.57
N THR A 38 -65.38 5.08 -15.35
CA THR A 38 -64.30 5.90 -15.95
C THR A 38 -63.39 6.52 -14.88
N SER A 39 -63.99 7.08 -13.82
CA SER A 39 -63.23 7.66 -12.70
C SER A 39 -62.40 6.60 -11.98
N PHE A 40 -62.97 5.42 -11.73
CA PHE A 40 -62.29 4.31 -11.08
C PHE A 40 -61.07 3.82 -11.91
N TYR A 41 -61.24 3.65 -13.22
CA TYR A 41 -60.14 3.25 -14.11
C TYR A 41 -59.03 4.31 -14.16
N ASN A 42 -59.37 5.60 -14.27
CA ASN A 42 -58.38 6.68 -14.27
C ASN A 42 -57.56 6.72 -12.98
N LEU A 43 -58.21 6.62 -11.82
CA LEU A 43 -57.52 6.58 -10.52
C LEU A 43 -56.57 5.38 -10.43
N THR A 44 -57.02 4.20 -10.85
CA THR A 44 -56.21 2.98 -10.85
C THR A 44 -54.98 3.11 -11.77
N ILE A 45 -55.15 3.74 -12.94
CA ILE A 45 -54.05 3.99 -13.89
C ILE A 45 -53.04 4.98 -13.31
N ASP A 46 -53.50 6.04 -12.67
CA ASP A 46 -52.63 7.06 -12.06
C ASP A 46 -51.81 6.48 -10.91
N GLU A 47 -52.43 5.66 -10.05
CA GLU A 47 -51.73 4.97 -8.97
C GLU A 47 -50.63 4.03 -9.50
N LEU A 48 -50.94 3.26 -10.54
CA LEU A 48 -49.97 2.38 -11.18
C LEU A 48 -48.83 3.18 -11.84
N ARG A 49 -49.16 4.30 -12.49
CA ARG A 49 -48.19 5.19 -13.14
C ARG A 49 -47.22 5.78 -12.12
N ASN A 50 -47.73 6.30 -11.01
CA ASN A 50 -46.92 6.86 -9.93
C ASN A 50 -45.95 5.80 -9.38
N THR A 51 -46.48 4.62 -9.04
CA THR A 51 -45.68 3.48 -8.58
C THR A 51 -44.56 3.13 -9.58
N CYS A 52 -44.88 3.02 -10.86
CA CYS A 52 -43.90 2.76 -11.91
C CYS A 52 -42.82 3.85 -12.01
N THR A 53 -43.19 5.13 -11.87
CA THR A 53 -42.21 6.22 -11.91
C THR A 53 -41.27 6.19 -10.71
N ASP A 54 -41.76 5.84 -9.53
CA ASP A 54 -40.93 5.76 -8.33
C ASP A 54 -39.99 4.55 -8.36
N LEU A 55 -40.49 3.40 -8.82
CA LEU A 55 -39.64 2.22 -9.08
C LEU A 55 -38.56 2.50 -10.13
N LEU A 56 -38.87 3.28 -11.17
CA LEU A 56 -37.88 3.66 -12.18
C LEU A 56 -36.77 4.55 -11.59
N LYS A 57 -37.14 5.52 -10.73
CA LYS A 57 -36.16 6.36 -10.03
C LYS A 57 -35.25 5.52 -9.13
N GLU A 58 -35.84 4.61 -8.35
CA GLU A 58 -35.09 3.73 -7.45
C GLU A 58 -34.15 2.80 -8.23
N LYS A 59 -34.63 2.18 -9.31
CA LYS A 59 -33.81 1.36 -10.22
C LYS A 59 -32.60 2.15 -10.74
N ASN A 60 -32.81 3.36 -11.23
CA ASN A 60 -31.72 4.20 -11.75
C ASN A 60 -30.71 4.57 -10.66
N ARG A 61 -31.18 4.86 -9.45
CA ARG A 61 -30.32 5.12 -8.29
C ARG A 61 -29.47 3.90 -7.93
N LEU A 62 -30.08 2.71 -7.87
CA LEU A 62 -29.37 1.46 -7.59
C LEU A 62 -28.33 1.14 -8.66
N HIS A 63 -28.61 1.42 -9.93
CA HIS A 63 -27.63 1.30 -11.01
C HIS A 63 -26.44 2.23 -10.80
N LEU A 64 -26.67 3.50 -10.45
CA LEU A 64 -25.60 4.45 -10.17
C LEU A 64 -24.74 4.01 -8.97
N ASP A 65 -25.39 3.60 -7.87
CA ASP A 65 -24.70 3.13 -6.66
C ASP A 65 -23.84 1.89 -6.96
N ARG A 66 -24.36 0.96 -7.76
CA ARG A 66 -23.60 -0.22 -8.22
C ARG A 66 -22.36 0.17 -9.02
N ASP A 67 -22.49 1.09 -9.96
CA ASP A 67 -21.38 1.50 -10.82
C ASP A 67 -20.30 2.25 -10.00
N GLN A 68 -20.71 3.07 -9.03
CA GLN A 68 -19.80 3.71 -8.08
C GLN A 68 -19.07 2.69 -7.18
N LEU A 69 -19.77 1.69 -6.67
CA LEU A 69 -19.17 0.62 -5.88
C LEU A 69 -18.18 -0.20 -6.70
N GLN A 70 -18.47 -0.44 -7.98
CA GLN A 70 -17.54 -1.11 -8.87
C GLN A 70 -16.24 -0.31 -9.03
N ILE A 71 -16.33 1.00 -9.28
CA ILE A 71 -15.14 1.87 -9.37
C ILE A 71 -14.35 1.82 -8.06
N ARG A 72 -15.02 1.97 -6.91
CA ARG A 72 -14.35 1.92 -5.60
C ARG A 72 -13.62 0.59 -5.39
N ASN A 73 -14.25 -0.53 -5.73
CA ASN A 73 -13.63 -1.86 -5.61
C ASN A 73 -12.41 -2.01 -6.53
N THR A 74 -12.46 -1.47 -7.74
CA THR A 74 -11.27 -1.49 -8.63
C THR A 74 -10.12 -0.66 -8.07
N ASN A 75 -10.39 0.52 -7.51
CA ASN A 75 -9.36 1.38 -6.91
C ASN A 75 -8.75 0.73 -5.65
N LEU A 76 -9.58 0.18 -4.77
CA LEU A 76 -9.12 -0.57 -3.59
C LEU A 76 -8.28 -1.80 -3.97
N GLY A 77 -8.57 -2.43 -5.10
CA GLY A 77 -7.72 -3.50 -5.66
C GLY A 77 -6.32 -3.00 -6.00
N LYS A 78 -6.22 -1.85 -6.68
CA LYS A 78 -4.93 -1.23 -7.03
C LYS A 78 -4.13 -0.83 -5.80
N GLU A 79 -4.75 -0.13 -4.84
CA GLU A 79 -4.09 0.28 -3.59
C GLU A 79 -3.57 -0.94 -2.82
N ARG A 80 -4.36 -2.02 -2.75
CA ARG A 80 -3.94 -3.28 -2.12
C ARG A 80 -2.68 -3.85 -2.79
N ASP A 81 -2.64 -3.88 -4.12
CA ASP A 81 -1.51 -4.43 -4.86
C ASP A 81 -0.24 -3.57 -4.71
N GLU A 82 -0.39 -2.25 -4.70
CA GLU A 82 0.71 -1.30 -4.42
C GLU A 82 1.27 -1.47 -3.01
N ILE A 83 0.40 -1.54 -1.99
CA ILE A 83 0.80 -1.78 -0.60
C ILE A 83 1.49 -3.14 -0.48
N LYS A 84 0.98 -4.17 -1.16
CA LYS A 84 1.57 -5.51 -1.16
C LYS A 84 2.98 -5.50 -1.79
N ALA A 85 3.17 -4.77 -2.88
CA ALA A 85 4.47 -4.62 -3.52
C ALA A 85 5.47 -3.90 -2.60
N SER A 86 5.06 -2.80 -1.97
CA SER A 86 5.88 -2.06 -1.00
C SER A 86 6.27 -2.94 0.20
N ASN A 87 5.31 -3.68 0.77
CA ASN A 87 5.56 -4.58 1.89
C ASN A 87 6.56 -5.70 1.53
N ASN A 88 6.49 -6.25 0.32
CA ASN A 88 7.45 -7.23 -0.15
C ASN A 88 8.88 -6.67 -0.23
N ASN A 89 9.05 -5.41 -0.62
CA ASN A 89 10.35 -4.76 -0.64
C ASN A 89 10.90 -4.55 0.78
N LEU A 90 10.05 -4.10 1.71
CA LEU A 90 10.41 -3.93 3.13
C LEU A 90 10.83 -5.25 3.79
N VAL A 91 10.18 -6.36 3.44
CA VAL A 91 10.58 -7.69 3.92
C VAL A 91 11.97 -8.05 3.44
N LYS A 92 12.31 -7.80 2.17
CA LYS A 92 13.66 -8.06 1.64
C LYS A 92 14.72 -7.24 2.36
N GLU A 93 14.48 -5.94 2.55
CA GLU A 93 15.41 -5.06 3.27
C GLU A 93 15.59 -5.51 4.73
N LYS A 94 14.49 -5.91 5.39
CA LYS A 94 14.54 -6.48 6.74
C LYS A 94 15.37 -7.76 6.80
N ASP A 95 15.24 -8.64 5.82
CA ASP A 95 16.02 -9.88 5.75
C ASP A 95 17.52 -9.60 5.56
N GLU A 96 17.88 -8.62 4.73
CA GLU A 96 19.26 -8.17 4.56
C GLU A 96 19.84 -7.56 5.83
N LEU A 97 19.09 -6.67 6.50
CA LEU A 97 19.50 -6.09 7.78
C LEU A 97 19.66 -7.16 8.86
N THR A 98 18.80 -8.19 8.85
CA THR A 98 18.90 -9.31 9.79
C THR A 98 20.19 -10.11 9.54
N LYS A 99 20.51 -10.43 8.28
CA LYS A 99 21.78 -11.11 7.94
C LYS A 99 23.01 -10.28 8.34
N ASN A 100 22.97 -8.97 8.15
CA ASN A 100 24.05 -8.07 8.55
C ASN A 100 24.21 -8.04 10.07
N LYS A 101 23.10 -7.94 10.80
CA LYS A 101 23.08 -8.02 12.26
C LYS A 101 23.68 -9.34 12.76
N ASP A 102 23.28 -10.47 12.20
CA ASP A 102 23.80 -11.78 12.59
C ASP A 102 25.29 -11.92 12.28
N THR A 103 25.76 -11.29 11.21
CA THR A 103 27.18 -11.26 10.86
C THR A 103 27.98 -10.42 11.86
N LEU A 104 27.50 -9.22 12.19
CA LEU A 104 28.13 -8.38 13.21
C LEU A 104 28.14 -9.06 14.58
N GLN A 105 27.04 -9.72 14.94
CA GLN A 105 26.91 -10.44 16.20
C GLN A 105 27.87 -11.64 16.28
N ARG A 106 28.19 -12.30 15.16
CA ARG A 106 29.22 -13.34 15.08
C ARG A 106 30.65 -12.79 15.15
N MET A 107 30.89 -11.58 14.62
CA MET A 107 32.22 -10.95 14.66
C MET A 107 32.55 -10.38 16.03
N PHE A 108 31.54 -9.92 16.78
CA PHE A 108 31.74 -9.21 18.04
C PHE A 108 32.60 -9.99 19.07
N PRO A 109 32.37 -11.29 19.33
CA PRO A 109 33.22 -12.05 20.26
C PRO A 109 34.70 -12.11 19.83
N LYS A 110 34.97 -12.23 18.52
CA LYS A 110 36.35 -12.26 17.99
C LYS A 110 37.05 -10.92 18.24
N ILE A 111 36.35 -9.80 18.01
CA ILE A 111 36.87 -8.45 18.25
C ILE A 111 37.18 -8.26 19.74
N VAL A 112 36.24 -8.63 20.62
CA VAL A 112 36.44 -8.54 22.08
C VAL A 112 37.64 -9.37 22.52
N ALA A 113 37.78 -10.60 22.02
CA ALA A 113 38.92 -11.46 22.34
C ALA A 113 40.26 -10.85 21.89
N LEU A 114 40.33 -10.28 20.68
CA LEU A 114 41.54 -9.60 20.20
C LEU A 114 41.89 -8.40 21.06
N ILE A 115 40.90 -7.58 21.46
CA ILE A 115 41.14 -6.45 22.35
C ILE A 115 41.68 -6.92 23.71
N SER A 116 41.14 -8.01 24.27
CA SER A 116 41.68 -8.62 25.50
C SER A 116 43.11 -9.14 25.35
N LEU A 117 43.56 -9.49 24.13
CA LEU A 117 44.93 -9.88 23.81
C LEU A 117 45.87 -8.68 23.54
N GLY A 118 45.40 -7.46 23.74
CA GLY A 118 46.20 -6.23 23.57
C GLY A 118 46.16 -5.65 22.15
N TRP A 119 45.24 -6.08 21.30
CA TRP A 119 44.94 -5.37 20.05
C TRP A 119 44.18 -4.08 20.35
N ILE A 120 44.44 -3.04 19.57
CA ILE A 120 43.85 -1.72 19.75
C ILE A 120 42.94 -1.41 18.58
N HIS A 121 41.71 -1.01 18.87
CA HIS A 121 40.74 -0.64 17.86
C HIS A 121 40.85 0.85 17.51
N PHE A 122 40.88 1.15 16.20
CA PHE A 122 40.73 2.50 15.68
C PHE A 122 39.96 2.45 14.36
N HIS A 123 38.87 3.22 14.27
CA HIS A 123 37.91 3.22 13.16
C HIS A 123 37.35 1.83 12.83
N SER A 124 37.78 1.23 11.72
CA SER A 124 37.30 -0.07 11.23
C SER A 124 38.37 -1.16 11.29
N SER A 125 39.49 -0.88 11.96
CA SER A 125 40.70 -1.71 11.97
C SER A 125 41.16 -2.02 13.40
N LEU A 126 41.82 -3.17 13.54
CA LEU A 126 42.51 -3.59 14.76
C LEU A 126 44.02 -3.55 14.52
N TYR A 127 44.75 -2.96 15.46
CA TYR A 127 46.19 -2.73 15.38
C TYR A 127 46.91 -3.46 16.51
N TYR A 128 48.08 -4.02 16.22
CA TYR A 128 48.92 -4.68 17.20
C TYR A 128 50.38 -4.23 17.01
N ILE A 129 51.01 -3.81 18.11
CA ILE A 129 52.44 -3.46 18.11
C ILE A 129 53.20 -4.59 18.77
N SER A 130 54.00 -5.30 17.97
CA SER A 130 54.86 -6.37 18.48
C SER A 130 55.86 -5.82 19.50
N THR A 131 56.07 -6.58 20.58
CA THR A 131 57.10 -6.30 21.59
C THR A 131 58.48 -6.78 21.16
N VAL A 132 58.56 -7.58 20.08
CA VAL A 132 59.80 -8.19 19.58
C VAL A 132 60.23 -7.52 18.27
N LYS A 133 61.48 -7.06 18.22
CA LYS A 133 62.07 -6.50 17.00
C LYS A 133 62.44 -7.63 16.03
N LYS A 134 61.92 -7.54 14.81
CA LYS A 134 62.19 -8.49 13.71
C LYS A 134 62.54 -7.71 12.44
N SER A 135 63.09 -8.39 11.43
CA SER A 135 63.22 -7.80 10.09
C SER A 135 61.85 -7.59 9.46
N TRP A 136 61.72 -6.67 8.50
CA TRP A 136 60.45 -6.40 7.81
C TRP A 136 59.77 -7.68 7.30
N GLY A 137 60.53 -8.58 6.68
CA GLY A 137 60.01 -9.85 6.17
C GLY A 137 59.48 -10.77 7.27
N MET A 138 60.22 -10.91 8.38
CA MET A 138 59.79 -11.74 9.52
C MET A 138 58.61 -11.12 10.27
N SER A 139 58.55 -9.79 10.38
CA SER A 139 57.40 -9.07 10.93
C SER A 139 56.15 -9.32 10.09
N ARG A 140 56.25 -9.27 8.76
CA ARG A 140 55.11 -9.57 7.88
C ARG A 140 54.63 -11.01 8.02
N VAL A 141 55.54 -11.98 8.10
CA VAL A 141 55.20 -13.39 8.33
C VAL A 141 54.42 -13.55 9.64
N GLU A 142 54.85 -12.89 10.72
CA GLU A 142 54.14 -12.91 12.00
C GLU A 142 52.76 -12.25 11.92
N CYS A 143 52.62 -11.11 11.22
CA CYS A 143 51.31 -10.50 10.99
C CYS A 143 50.38 -11.49 10.26
N LYS A 144 50.89 -12.15 9.21
CA LYS A 144 50.12 -13.15 8.44
C LYS A 144 49.72 -14.37 9.27
N MET A 145 50.57 -14.82 10.20
CA MET A 145 50.23 -15.89 11.13
C MET A 145 49.07 -15.53 12.08
N ASN A 146 48.80 -14.24 12.29
CA ASN A 146 47.71 -13.73 13.12
C ASN A 146 46.51 -13.22 12.29
N ASP A 147 46.32 -13.72 11.07
CA ASP A 147 45.27 -13.25 10.14
C ASP A 147 45.31 -11.73 9.87
N ALA A 148 46.49 -11.11 9.94
CA ALA A 148 46.71 -9.69 9.72
C ALA A 148 47.78 -9.43 8.64
N ASP A 149 48.10 -8.15 8.38
CA ASP A 149 49.26 -7.74 7.58
C ASP A 149 49.90 -6.51 8.23
N LEU A 150 51.10 -6.13 7.77
CA LEU A 150 51.71 -4.89 8.22
C LEU A 150 50.84 -3.69 7.80
N VAL A 151 50.72 -2.69 8.68
CA VAL A 151 49.79 -1.57 8.51
C VAL A 151 50.06 -0.78 7.24
N ILE A 152 48.99 -0.49 6.50
CA ILE A 152 48.97 0.48 5.40
C ILE A 152 48.33 1.75 5.95
N ILE A 153 49.05 2.86 5.87
CA ILE A 153 48.56 4.16 6.37
C ILE A 153 47.82 4.84 5.21
N ASN A 154 46.50 5.00 5.34
CA ASN A 154 45.65 5.54 4.28
C ASN A 154 45.19 6.99 4.54
N SER A 155 45.34 7.51 5.77
CA SER A 155 44.93 8.87 6.10
C SER A 155 45.86 9.53 7.12
N LYS A 156 45.78 10.86 7.21
CA LYS A 156 46.59 11.64 8.16
C LYS A 156 46.19 11.32 9.61
N GLU A 157 44.90 11.08 9.84
CA GLU A 157 44.36 10.71 11.14
C GLU A 157 44.85 9.32 11.58
N GLU A 158 44.95 8.37 10.64
CA GLU A 158 45.54 7.06 10.90
C GLU A 158 47.03 7.18 11.23
N GLU A 159 47.77 8.00 10.48
CA GLU A 159 49.18 8.27 10.76
C GLU A 159 49.37 8.84 12.18
N ASP A 160 48.62 9.88 12.53
CA ASP A 160 48.71 10.54 13.83
C ASP A 160 48.33 9.60 14.98
N PHE A 161 47.32 8.75 14.77
CA PHE A 161 46.97 7.68 15.70
C PHE A 161 48.13 6.70 15.92
N ILE A 162 48.76 6.21 14.85
CA ILE A 162 49.90 5.29 14.93
C ILE A 162 51.10 5.94 15.64
N ILE A 163 51.42 7.20 15.32
CA ILE A 163 52.50 7.95 15.98
C ILE A 163 52.23 8.05 17.48
N LYS A 164 51.01 8.44 17.87
CA LYS A 164 50.61 8.52 19.28
C LYS A 164 50.67 7.16 19.97
N LEU A 165 50.29 6.10 19.27
CA LEU A 165 50.28 4.74 19.80
C LEU A 165 51.69 4.19 20.02
N LEU A 166 52.63 4.52 19.15
CA LEU A 166 54.05 4.19 19.31
C LEU A 166 54.69 4.97 20.47
N GLY A 167 54.30 6.22 20.69
CA GLY A 167 54.80 7.06 21.77
C GLY A 167 56.33 7.14 21.75
N ASN A 168 56.99 6.83 22.88
CA ASN A 168 58.45 6.83 22.99
C ASN A 168 59.12 5.52 22.51
N LYS A 169 58.37 4.58 21.95
CA LYS A 169 58.94 3.28 21.53
C LYS A 169 59.85 3.45 20.31
N SER A 170 60.91 2.64 20.29
CA SER A 170 61.86 2.55 19.19
C SER A 170 61.19 1.91 17.97
N GLN A 171 60.73 2.73 17.03
CA GLN A 171 60.41 2.45 15.61
C GLN A 171 59.72 1.10 15.29
N ALA A 172 58.55 1.14 14.63
CA ALA A 172 57.87 -0.07 14.16
C ALA A 172 57.93 -0.18 12.64
N TRP A 173 57.97 -1.42 12.12
CA TRP A 173 57.78 -1.68 10.70
C TRP A 173 56.33 -1.43 10.30
N VAL A 174 56.16 -0.72 9.17
CA VAL A 174 54.88 -0.57 8.48
C VAL A 174 54.89 -1.37 7.18
N GLY A 175 53.73 -1.48 6.52
CA GLY A 175 53.56 -2.25 5.28
C GLY A 175 54.27 -1.67 4.06
N LEU A 176 55.08 -0.62 4.24
CA LEU A 176 55.81 0.02 3.16
C LEU A 176 57.14 -0.70 2.93
N LYS A 177 57.41 -1.11 1.68
CA LYS A 177 58.69 -1.72 1.25
C LYS A 177 59.22 -1.06 -0.02
N MET A 178 60.54 -0.99 -0.13
CA MET A 178 61.22 -0.57 -1.35
C MET A 178 61.46 -1.79 -2.24
N ILE A 179 61.06 -1.73 -3.52
CA ILE A 179 61.17 -2.88 -4.44
C ILE A 179 62.39 -2.77 -5.36
N THR A 180 62.62 -1.63 -5.99
CA THR A 180 63.63 -1.48 -7.08
C THR A 180 64.65 -0.36 -6.81
N GLY A 181 64.83 0.03 -5.55
CA GLY A 181 65.74 1.12 -5.17
C GLY A 181 65.22 2.53 -5.47
N MET A 182 64.11 2.67 -6.21
CA MET A 182 63.45 3.96 -6.48
C MET A 182 61.95 3.96 -6.20
N GLU A 183 61.33 2.79 -6.06
CA GLU A 183 59.87 2.66 -5.91
C GLU A 183 59.49 2.05 -4.55
N TRP A 184 58.64 2.76 -3.82
CA TRP A 184 58.00 2.31 -2.60
C TRP A 184 56.60 1.76 -2.89
N LYS A 185 56.30 0.57 -2.36
CA LYS A 185 54.98 -0.05 -2.44
C LYS A 185 54.51 -0.54 -1.08
N TRP A 186 53.21 -0.47 -0.89
CA TRP A 186 52.53 -1.07 0.25
C TRP A 186 52.42 -2.59 0.07
N VAL A 187 52.06 -3.30 1.14
CA VAL A 187 51.87 -4.75 1.15
C VAL A 187 50.72 -5.24 0.25
N ASP A 188 49.86 -4.34 -0.22
CA ASP A 188 48.77 -4.55 -1.19
C ASP A 188 49.11 -4.16 -2.64
N ASP A 189 50.39 -3.95 -2.91
CA ASP A 189 50.96 -3.59 -4.22
C ASP A 189 50.60 -2.19 -4.74
N ARG A 190 49.89 -1.36 -3.95
CA ARG A 190 49.71 0.07 -4.28
C ARG A 190 51.03 0.83 -4.10
N LYS A 191 51.32 1.74 -5.04
CA LYS A 191 52.47 2.66 -4.93
C LYS A 191 52.22 3.68 -3.83
N LEU A 192 53.29 4.16 -3.20
CA LEU A 192 53.19 5.33 -2.33
C LEU A 192 52.83 6.56 -3.18
N SER A 193 51.62 7.08 -3.00
CA SER A 193 51.23 8.37 -3.57
C SER A 193 51.85 9.49 -2.75
N SER A 194 52.57 10.41 -3.39
CA SER A 194 52.93 11.69 -2.77
C SER A 194 51.68 12.55 -2.67
N GLY A 195 51.00 12.51 -1.52
CA GLY A 195 49.94 13.44 -1.15
C GLY A 195 50.52 14.48 -0.21
#